data_AF-K7KMP3-F1
#
_entry.id   AF-K7KMP3-F1
#
_cell.length_a   1.000
_cell.length_b   1.000
_cell.length_c   1.000
_cell.angle_alpha   90.00
_cell.angle_beta   90.00
_cell.angle_gamma   90.00
#
_symmetry.space_group_name_H-M   'P 1'
#
loop_
_entity.id
_entity.type
_entity.pdbx_description
1 polymer ?
#
loop_
_entity_poly.entity_id
_entity_poly.type
_entity_poly.pdbx_seq_one_letter_code
_entity_poly.pdbx_strand_id
1 'polypeptide(L)'
;MPGPGPHLMYAMGSGLCLTSISNGRFSPHHTLFYTINAFFGPDVGSFTEWLGSLFGGSAHAFGSALEDLTHHPLFYILLLGLPLSFLYSRISSYLLHTQLLDSLSRVPLTRMQCFLLISAGSFTHFFLDHLFEENGKTTTYTWILSTGWWQSRAPVNPDAVVVVVFLCACLIGGFFYLNRANASNSIKKKSYQSMLLVMSIACLYCFWCAIQIYWISPRRPAVGEEADLGVLVFLAIYFFLPYGLCIMSMSPKDHDPNLIPL
;
A
#
# COMPACT_ATOMS: atom_id res chain seq x y z
N MET A 1 12.19 5.61 -14.25
CA MET A 1 11.19 6.26 -13.39
C MET A 1 9.92 6.49 -14.16
N PRO A 2 8.76 6.10 -13.62
CA PRO A 2 7.52 6.69 -14.08
C PRO A 2 7.64 8.19 -13.87
N GLY A 3 7.27 8.98 -14.88
CA GLY A 3 7.21 10.43 -14.68
C GLY A 3 6.11 10.80 -13.67
N PRO A 4 5.99 12.10 -13.35
CA PRO A 4 4.92 12.61 -12.48
C PRO A 4 3.51 12.24 -12.98
N GLY A 5 3.34 12.15 -14.30
CA GLY A 5 2.08 11.78 -14.95
C GLY A 5 1.54 10.42 -14.52
N PRO A 6 2.28 9.31 -14.72
CA PRO A 6 1.90 7.99 -14.23
C PRO A 6 1.51 7.93 -12.74
N HIS A 7 2.29 8.54 -11.84
CA HIS A 7 1.96 8.56 -10.40
C HIS A 7 0.62 9.25 -10.14
N LEU A 8 0.46 10.44 -10.71
CA LEU A 8 -0.75 11.24 -10.56
C LEU A 8 -1.98 10.50 -11.10
N MET A 9 -1.89 9.94 -12.31
CA MET A 9 -3.00 9.24 -12.96
C MET A 9 -3.36 7.94 -12.23
N TYR A 10 -2.37 7.18 -11.76
CA TYR A 10 -2.62 5.94 -11.02
C TYR A 10 -3.33 6.22 -9.69
N ALA A 11 -2.84 7.18 -8.91
CA ALA A 11 -3.41 7.50 -7.61
C ALA A 11 -4.78 8.20 -7.73
N MET A 12 -4.93 9.14 -8.67
CA MET A 12 -6.21 9.79 -8.93
C MET A 12 -7.24 8.79 -9.45
N GLY A 13 -6.88 7.96 -10.43
CA GLY A 13 -7.77 6.96 -11.01
C GLY A 13 -8.24 5.93 -9.99
N SER A 14 -7.33 5.43 -9.17
CA SER A 14 -7.69 4.50 -8.09
C SER A 14 -8.49 5.17 -6.96
N GLY A 15 -8.20 6.43 -6.62
CA GLY A 15 -9.02 7.22 -5.69
C GLY A 15 -10.45 7.43 -6.19
N LEU A 16 -10.64 7.71 -7.48
CA LEU A 16 -11.97 7.81 -8.10
C LEU A 16 -12.72 6.47 -8.09
N CYS A 17 -12.03 5.35 -8.33
CA CYS A 17 -12.62 4.02 -8.15
C CYS A 17 -13.10 3.82 -6.71
N LEU A 18 -12.30 4.20 -5.71
CA LEU A 18 -12.68 4.15 -4.30
C LEU A 18 -13.88 5.06 -4.00
N THR A 19 -13.95 6.26 -4.58
CA THR A 19 -15.12 7.16 -4.47
C THR A 19 -16.38 6.46 -4.99
N SER A 20 -16.29 5.83 -6.16
CA SER A 20 -17.41 5.12 -6.79
C SER A 20 -17.91 3.94 -5.94
N ILE A 21 -17.02 3.01 -5.56
CA ILE A 21 -17.42 1.80 -4.81
C ILE A 21 -17.86 2.10 -3.37
N SER A 22 -17.43 3.23 -2.81
CA SER A 22 -17.78 3.64 -1.45
C SER A 22 -19.00 4.55 -1.38
N ASN A 23 -19.64 4.84 -2.51
CA ASN A 23 -20.73 5.81 -2.65
C ASN A 23 -20.36 7.18 -2.04
N GLY A 24 -19.20 7.72 -2.43
CA GLY A 24 -18.76 9.06 -2.03
C GLY A 24 -18.13 9.17 -0.63
N ARG A 25 -18.06 8.07 0.15
CA ARG A 25 -17.40 8.08 1.48
C ARG A 25 -15.89 8.31 1.39
N PHE A 26 -15.25 7.81 0.33
CA PHE A 26 -13.94 8.28 -0.10
C PHE A 26 -14.16 9.52 -0.97
N SER A 27 -14.33 10.67 -0.31
CA SER A 27 -14.67 11.93 -0.96
C SER A 27 -13.54 12.48 -1.85
N PRO A 28 -13.81 13.48 -2.70
CA PRO A 28 -12.78 14.16 -3.49
C PRO A 28 -11.59 14.67 -2.66
N HIS A 29 -11.79 15.04 -1.39
CA HIS A 29 -10.70 15.41 -0.48
C HIS A 29 -9.73 14.25 -0.23
N HIS A 30 -10.26 13.03 -0.06
CA HIS A 30 -9.42 11.85 0.14
C HIS A 30 -8.58 11.57 -1.10
N THR A 31 -9.23 11.58 -2.27
CA THR A 31 -8.56 11.39 -3.57
C THR A 31 -7.46 12.41 -3.79
N LEU A 32 -7.72 13.69 -3.49
CA LEU A 32 -6.73 14.76 -3.64
C LEU A 32 -5.48 14.52 -2.79
N PHE A 33 -5.63 14.32 -1.48
CA PHE A 33 -4.46 14.17 -0.61
C PHE A 33 -3.72 12.85 -0.84
N TYR A 34 -4.44 11.75 -1.11
CA TYR A 34 -3.81 10.50 -1.54
C TYR A 34 -2.95 10.71 -2.80
N THR A 35 -3.53 11.37 -3.81
CA THR A 35 -2.86 11.64 -5.09
C THR A 35 -1.62 12.52 -4.93
N ILE A 36 -1.71 13.60 -4.15
CA ILE A 36 -0.56 14.49 -3.91
C ILE A 36 0.60 13.72 -3.29
N ASN A 37 0.34 12.78 -2.38
CA ASN A 37 1.40 12.04 -1.68
C ASN A 37 1.94 10.86 -2.50
N ALA A 38 1.15 10.32 -3.43
CA ALA A 38 1.62 9.33 -4.40
C ALA A 38 2.44 9.95 -5.54
N PHE A 39 2.11 11.19 -5.91
CA PHE A 39 2.86 11.96 -6.90
C PHE A 39 4.08 12.64 -6.27
N PHE A 40 3.85 13.69 -5.49
CA PHE A 40 4.90 14.63 -5.08
C PHE A 40 5.50 14.30 -3.71
N GLY A 41 4.87 13.41 -2.92
CA GLY A 41 5.19 13.24 -1.51
C GLY A 41 6.68 12.98 -1.25
N PRO A 42 7.20 11.77 -1.50
CA PRO A 42 8.62 11.46 -1.33
C PRO A 42 9.54 12.32 -2.21
N ASP A 43 9.12 12.68 -3.42
CA ASP A 43 9.87 13.52 -4.37
C ASP A 43 10.12 14.96 -3.90
N VAL A 44 9.49 15.42 -2.82
CA VAL A 44 9.91 16.67 -2.13
C VAL A 44 11.40 16.62 -1.79
N GLY A 45 11.92 15.43 -1.47
CA GLY A 45 13.34 15.18 -1.25
C GLY A 45 14.21 15.53 -2.44
N SER A 46 13.98 14.86 -3.56
CA SER A 46 14.71 15.07 -4.81
C SER A 46 14.56 16.51 -5.32
N PHE A 47 13.41 17.14 -5.12
CA PHE A 47 13.26 18.57 -5.42
C PHE A 47 14.14 19.45 -4.53
N THR A 48 14.32 19.09 -3.25
CA THR A 48 15.18 19.83 -2.32
C THR A 48 16.66 19.62 -2.60
N GLU A 49 17.07 18.41 -3.01
CA GLU A 49 18.42 18.17 -3.54
C GLU A 49 18.68 19.03 -4.77
N TRP A 50 17.76 18.98 -5.73
CA TRP A 50 17.89 19.76 -6.96
C TRP A 50 18.02 21.25 -6.66
N LEU A 51 17.19 21.80 -5.76
CA LEU A 51 17.32 23.19 -5.31
C LEU A 51 18.66 23.46 -4.64
N GLY A 52 19.11 22.58 -3.73
CA GLY A 52 20.39 22.69 -3.05
C GLY A 52 21.57 22.69 -4.02
N SER A 53 21.48 21.91 -5.10
CA SER A 53 22.49 21.83 -6.16
C SER A 53 22.72 23.16 -6.88
N LEU A 54 21.69 24.01 -6.97
CA LEU A 54 21.79 25.35 -7.58
C LEU A 54 22.65 26.31 -6.75
N PHE A 55 22.73 26.10 -5.43
CA PHE A 55 23.50 26.96 -4.52
C PHE A 55 24.86 26.34 -4.13
N GLY A 56 25.02 25.03 -4.30
CA GLY A 56 26.24 24.30 -3.98
C GLY A 56 26.57 24.27 -2.48
N GLY A 57 27.78 23.79 -2.15
CA GLY A 57 28.30 23.81 -0.79
C GLY A 57 27.39 23.10 0.23
N SER A 58 27.13 23.76 1.36
CA SER A 58 26.28 23.23 2.43
C SER A 58 24.81 23.06 2.02
N ALA A 59 24.32 23.86 1.06
CA ALA A 59 22.95 23.75 0.59
C ALA A 59 22.74 22.46 -0.22
N HIS A 60 23.69 22.10 -1.09
CA HIS A 60 23.67 20.81 -1.79
C HIS A 60 23.73 19.66 -0.78
N ALA A 61 24.70 19.68 0.15
CA ALA A 61 24.84 18.62 1.15
C ALA A 61 23.59 18.43 2.01
N PHE A 62 22.92 19.52 2.37
CA PHE A 62 21.64 19.48 3.07
C PHE A 62 20.51 18.91 2.21
N GLY A 63 20.44 19.33 0.94
CA GLY A 63 19.48 18.82 -0.04
C GLY A 63 19.60 17.32 -0.25
N SER A 64 20.81 16.80 -0.50
CA SER A 64 21.05 15.36 -0.67
C SER A 64 20.70 14.56 0.59
N ALA A 65 21.03 15.08 1.77
CA ALA A 65 20.65 14.41 3.03
C ALA A 65 19.13 14.37 3.24
N LEU A 66 18.41 15.43 2.83
CA LEU A 66 16.95 15.44 2.87
C LEU A 66 16.34 14.49 1.84
N GLU A 67 16.91 14.39 0.64
CA GLU A 67 16.50 13.41 -0.36
C GLU A 67 16.61 11.99 0.20
N ASP A 68 17.78 11.59 0.71
CA ASP A 68 17.99 10.26 1.29
C ASP A 68 16.99 9.93 2.42
N LEU A 69 16.64 10.93 3.22
CA LEU A 69 15.69 10.77 4.32
C LEU A 69 14.24 10.74 3.85
N THR A 70 13.84 11.57 2.89
CA THR A 70 12.44 11.68 2.48
C THR A 70 12.07 10.69 1.37
N HIS A 71 13.05 10.23 0.58
CA HIS A 71 12.86 9.19 -0.43
C HIS A 71 13.05 7.77 0.14
N HIS A 72 13.02 7.62 1.47
CA HIS A 72 12.95 6.31 2.12
C HIS A 72 11.49 5.93 2.47
N PRO A 73 11.02 4.69 2.17
CA PRO A 73 9.61 4.26 2.29
C PRO A 73 8.91 4.54 3.61
N LEU A 74 9.66 4.58 4.72
CA LEU A 74 9.11 4.85 6.05
C LEU A 74 9.41 6.25 6.56
N PHE A 75 10.52 6.85 6.15
CA PHE A 75 10.98 8.08 6.78
C PHE A 75 10.20 9.30 6.30
N TYR A 76 9.72 9.31 5.05
CA TYR A 76 8.73 10.29 4.62
C TYR A 76 7.54 10.37 5.58
N ILE A 77 6.98 9.20 5.91
CA ILE A 77 5.81 9.08 6.78
C ILE A 77 6.17 9.52 8.21
N LEU A 78 7.32 9.10 8.73
CA LEU A 78 7.74 9.44 10.09
C LEU A 78 8.09 10.92 10.25
N LEU A 79 8.74 11.54 9.27
CA LEU A 79 9.22 12.92 9.33
C LEU A 79 8.11 13.91 8.95
N LEU A 80 7.38 13.64 7.87
CA LEU A 80 6.42 14.58 7.29
C LEU A 80 4.96 14.17 7.50
N GLY A 81 4.67 12.92 7.84
CA GLY A 81 3.30 12.44 8.01
C GLY A 81 2.52 13.22 9.05
N LEU A 82 3.07 13.41 10.25
CA LEU A 82 2.37 14.16 11.30
C LEU A 82 2.25 15.65 10.92
N PRO A 83 3.32 16.41 10.59
CA PRO A 83 3.18 17.82 10.18
C PRO A 83 2.18 18.04 9.03
N LEU A 84 2.27 17.23 7.97
CA LEU A 84 1.37 17.34 6.82
C LEU A 84 -0.07 16.97 7.17
N SER A 85 -0.30 16.06 8.12
CA SER A 85 -1.66 15.72 8.55
C SER A 85 -2.41 16.90 9.17
N PHE A 86 -1.70 17.76 9.92
CA PHE A 86 -2.28 19.00 10.45
C PHE A 86 -2.55 20.02 9.34
N LEU A 87 -1.61 20.16 8.40
CA LEU A 87 -1.76 21.05 7.25
C LEU A 87 -2.95 20.63 6.37
N TYR A 88 -3.01 19.36 5.97
CA TYR A 88 -4.06 18.85 5.09
C TYR A 88 -5.44 18.86 5.73
N SER A 89 -5.55 18.61 7.03
CA SER A 89 -6.83 18.76 7.73
C SER A 89 -7.33 20.21 7.68
N ARG A 90 -6.43 21.21 7.81
CA ARG A 90 -6.79 22.63 7.63
C ARG A 90 -7.14 22.97 6.19
N ILE A 91 -6.38 22.47 5.21
CA ILE A 91 -6.67 22.66 3.79
C ILE A 91 -8.03 22.03 3.45
N SER A 92 -8.35 20.86 3.97
CA SER A 92 -9.65 20.22 3.78
C SER A 92 -10.79 21.10 4.30
N SER A 93 -10.66 21.65 5.51
CA SER A 93 -11.62 22.62 6.04
C SER A 93 -11.76 23.84 5.14
N TYR A 94 -10.64 24.42 4.69
CA TYR A 94 -10.66 25.58 3.80
C TYR A 94 -11.37 25.28 2.48
N LEU A 95 -11.01 24.18 1.80
CA LEU A 95 -11.61 23.78 0.52
C LEU A 95 -13.11 23.49 0.65
N LEU A 96 -13.54 22.94 1.78
CA LEU A 96 -14.95 22.69 2.07
C LEU A 96 -15.71 24.00 2.32
N HIS A 97 -15.19 24.90 3.17
CA HIS A 97 -15.85 26.17 3.49
C HIS A 97 -15.96 27.10 2.28
N THR A 98 -14.97 27.07 1.39
CA THR A 98 -14.96 27.84 0.15
C THR A 98 -15.74 27.17 -0.99
N GLN A 99 -16.31 25.98 -0.77
CA GLN A 99 -17.02 25.19 -1.78
C GLN A 99 -16.16 24.86 -3.02
N LEU A 100 -14.83 24.87 -2.88
CA LEU A 100 -13.90 24.47 -3.94
C LEU A 100 -13.89 22.96 -4.15
N LEU A 101 -14.19 22.19 -3.09
CA LEU A 101 -14.19 20.73 -3.16
C LEU A 101 -15.29 20.14 -2.28
N ASP A 102 -16.14 19.32 -2.89
CA ASP A 102 -17.31 18.73 -2.24
C ASP A 102 -16.93 17.56 -1.30
N SER A 103 -17.79 17.29 -0.32
CA SER A 103 -17.72 16.13 0.56
C SER A 103 -19.13 15.70 0.93
N LEU A 104 -19.45 14.41 0.73
CA LEU A 104 -20.79 13.87 1.00
C LEU A 104 -21.24 14.11 2.44
N SER A 105 -20.33 13.96 3.40
CA SER A 105 -20.60 14.21 4.82
C SER A 105 -20.65 15.70 5.19
N ARG A 106 -20.23 16.61 4.30
CA ARG A 106 -19.99 18.03 4.59
C ARG A 106 -19.12 18.29 5.81
N VAL A 107 -18.23 17.34 6.13
CA VAL A 107 -17.23 17.44 7.19
C VAL A 107 -15.84 17.37 6.55
N PRO A 108 -14.88 18.20 7.01
CA PRO A 108 -13.50 18.13 6.53
C PRO A 108 -12.80 16.87 7.05
N LEU A 109 -11.68 16.52 6.42
CA LEU A 109 -10.88 15.38 6.87
C LEU A 109 -10.25 15.65 8.24
N THR A 110 -10.33 14.66 9.10
CA THR A 110 -9.59 14.64 10.36
C THR A 110 -8.10 14.44 10.10
N ARG A 111 -7.27 14.85 11.07
CA ARG A 111 -5.82 14.66 11.01
C ARG A 111 -5.44 13.19 10.85
N MET A 112 -6.16 12.27 11.51
CA MET A 112 -5.90 10.84 11.38
C MET A 112 -6.17 10.34 9.95
N GLN A 113 -7.28 10.78 9.33
CA GLN A 113 -7.55 10.44 7.92
C GLN A 113 -6.46 10.98 7.00
N CYS A 114 -6.03 12.23 7.21
CA CYS A 114 -4.91 12.80 6.44
C CYS A 114 -3.61 12.00 6.63
N PHE A 115 -3.27 11.59 7.86
CA PHE A 115 -2.08 10.78 8.13
C PHE A 115 -2.12 9.43 7.41
N LEU A 116 -3.28 8.76 7.39
CA LEU A 116 -3.49 7.51 6.66
C LEU A 116 -3.32 7.72 5.14
N LEU A 117 -3.87 8.82 4.59
CA LEU A 117 -3.77 9.14 3.16
C LEU A 117 -2.34 9.51 2.73
N ILE A 118 -1.60 10.22 3.59
CA ILE A 118 -0.17 10.51 3.39
C ILE A 118 0.62 9.20 3.31
N SER A 119 0.38 8.31 4.27
CA SER A 119 1.02 6.99 4.32
C SER A 119 0.67 6.15 3.09
N ALA A 120 -0.61 6.11 2.72
CA ALA A 120 -1.09 5.40 1.53
C ALA A 120 -0.45 5.94 0.24
N GLY A 121 -0.41 7.26 0.09
CA GLY A 121 0.20 7.92 -1.05
C GLY A 121 1.69 7.60 -1.14
N SER A 122 2.42 7.74 -0.03
CA SER A 122 3.86 7.42 0.02
C SER A 122 4.16 5.98 -0.38
N PHE A 123 3.46 4.99 0.17
CA PHE A 123 3.66 3.59 -0.26
C PHE A 123 3.26 3.35 -1.73
N THR A 124 2.25 4.06 -2.23
CA THR A 124 1.84 4.02 -3.65
C THR A 124 2.92 4.60 -4.57
N HIS A 125 3.62 5.64 -4.12
CA HIS A 125 4.76 6.21 -4.84
C HIS A 125 5.85 5.15 -5.02
N PHE A 126 6.33 4.58 -3.91
CA PHE A 126 7.36 3.55 -3.94
C PHE A 126 6.95 2.25 -4.65
N PHE A 127 5.65 1.94 -4.72
CA PHE A 127 5.15 0.83 -5.54
C PHE A 127 5.55 1.01 -7.01
N LEU A 128 5.35 2.21 -7.55
CA LEU A 128 5.67 2.50 -8.95
C LEU A 128 7.18 2.62 -9.14
N ASP A 129 7.89 3.24 -8.20
CA ASP A 129 9.34 3.39 -8.31
C ASP A 129 10.04 2.05 -8.30
N HIS A 130 9.74 1.18 -7.34
CA HIS A 130 10.37 -0.13 -7.25
C HIS A 130 10.14 -0.98 -8.50
N LEU A 131 9.04 -0.78 -9.23
CA LEU A 131 8.76 -1.52 -10.48
C LEU A 131 9.40 -0.89 -11.72
N PHE A 132 9.53 0.44 -11.78
CA PHE A 132 9.84 1.15 -13.02
C PHE A 132 11.04 2.10 -12.93
N GLU A 133 11.71 2.17 -11.79
CA GLU A 133 12.97 2.89 -11.59
C GLU A 133 14.21 2.02 -11.74
N GLU A 134 15.32 2.70 -12.02
CA GLU A 134 16.67 2.12 -12.11
C GLU A 134 16.79 0.90 -13.03
N ASN A 135 15.90 0.75 -14.02
CA ASN A 135 15.78 -0.45 -14.85
C ASN A 135 15.60 -1.74 -14.01
N GLY A 136 14.81 -1.67 -12.93
CA GLY A 136 14.59 -2.80 -12.02
C GLY A 136 15.82 -3.16 -11.20
N LYS A 137 16.65 -2.17 -10.83
CA LYS A 137 17.85 -2.38 -10.01
C LYS A 137 17.76 -1.75 -8.63
N THR A 138 16.59 -1.24 -8.25
CA THR A 138 16.36 -0.77 -6.88
C THR A 138 16.70 -1.87 -5.89
N THR A 139 17.20 -1.50 -4.71
CA THR A 139 17.59 -2.46 -3.67
C THR A 139 16.42 -3.37 -3.29
N THR A 140 15.23 -2.79 -3.14
CA THR A 140 13.98 -3.53 -2.88
C THR A 140 13.65 -4.51 -3.99
N TYR A 141 13.65 -4.08 -5.26
CA TYR A 141 13.30 -4.95 -6.38
C TYR A 141 14.33 -6.06 -6.61
N THR A 142 15.61 -5.74 -6.47
CA THR A 142 16.69 -6.72 -6.51
C THR A 142 16.53 -7.75 -5.39
N TRP A 143 16.17 -7.31 -4.18
CA TRP A 143 15.88 -8.22 -3.07
C TRP A 143 14.67 -9.12 -3.38
N ILE A 144 13.57 -8.56 -3.90
CA ILE A 144 12.39 -9.33 -4.30
C ILE A 144 12.79 -10.46 -5.24
N LEU A 145 13.46 -10.12 -6.34
CA LEU A 145 13.90 -11.11 -7.31
C LEU A 145 14.89 -12.10 -6.71
N SER A 146 15.78 -11.69 -5.80
CA SER A 146 16.75 -12.58 -5.16
C SER A 146 16.12 -13.75 -4.40
N THR A 147 14.83 -13.66 -4.05
CA THR A 147 14.08 -14.76 -3.38
C THR A 147 13.70 -15.90 -4.34
N GLY A 148 13.70 -15.66 -5.66
CA GLY A 148 13.50 -16.67 -6.69
C GLY A 148 14.75 -17.52 -6.97
N TRP A 149 14.63 -18.46 -7.90
CA TRP A 149 15.73 -19.33 -8.31
C TRP A 149 16.09 -19.09 -9.78
N TRP A 150 17.30 -18.57 -10.03
CA TRP A 150 17.74 -18.11 -11.36
C TRP A 150 19.01 -18.79 -11.87
N GLN A 151 19.63 -19.67 -11.09
CA GLN A 151 20.94 -20.25 -11.43
C GLN A 151 20.83 -21.32 -12.54
N SER A 152 19.71 -22.02 -12.57
CA SER A 152 19.44 -23.13 -13.47
C SER A 152 17.95 -23.45 -13.41
N ARG A 153 17.51 -24.46 -14.16
CA ARG A 153 16.16 -25.01 -14.00
C ARG A 153 15.96 -25.44 -12.55
N ALA A 154 14.91 -24.95 -11.91
CA ALA A 154 14.67 -25.29 -10.51
C ALA A 154 14.41 -26.80 -10.34
N PRO A 155 15.06 -27.46 -9.35
CA PRO A 155 14.76 -28.84 -9.03
C PRO A 155 13.32 -28.98 -8.52
N VAL A 156 12.64 -30.03 -8.98
CA VAL A 156 11.30 -30.37 -8.48
C VAL A 156 11.42 -30.85 -7.03
N ASN A 157 10.79 -30.13 -6.11
CA ASN A 157 10.72 -30.50 -4.70
C ASN A 157 9.31 -31.03 -4.36
N PRO A 158 9.14 -32.35 -4.11
CA PRO A 158 7.84 -32.93 -3.75
C PRO A 158 7.23 -32.29 -2.49
N ASP A 159 8.05 -31.88 -1.53
CA ASP A 159 7.58 -31.25 -0.29
C ASP A 159 6.88 -29.93 -0.59
N ALA A 160 7.43 -29.15 -1.52
CA ALA A 160 6.84 -27.89 -1.97
C ALA A 160 5.45 -28.11 -2.58
N VAL A 161 5.29 -29.16 -3.40
CA VAL A 161 3.99 -29.51 -4.00
C VAL A 161 2.98 -29.85 -2.90
N VAL A 162 3.35 -30.69 -1.93
CA VAL A 162 2.46 -31.07 -0.83
C VAL A 162 2.05 -29.86 0.00
N VAL A 163 3.00 -29.00 0.38
CA VAL A 163 2.74 -27.80 1.17
C VAL A 163 1.83 -26.83 0.42
N VAL A 164 2.13 -26.53 -0.84
CA VAL A 164 1.33 -25.60 -1.65
C VAL A 164 -0.09 -26.14 -1.83
N VAL A 165 -0.25 -27.40 -2.23
CA VAL A 165 -1.57 -28.03 -2.42
C VAL A 165 -2.36 -27.99 -1.11
N PHE A 166 -1.73 -28.31 0.01
CA PHE A 166 -2.37 -28.26 1.32
C PHE A 166 -2.82 -26.85 1.69
N LEU A 167 -1.94 -25.85 1.58
CA LEU A 167 -2.26 -24.46 1.90
C LEU A 167 -3.36 -23.89 0.98
N CYS A 168 -3.31 -24.20 -0.31
CA CYS A 168 -4.37 -23.82 -1.26
C CYS A 168 -5.71 -24.50 -0.92
N ALA A 169 -5.70 -25.79 -0.57
CA ALA A 169 -6.91 -26.50 -0.15
C ALA A 169 -7.49 -25.90 1.13
N CYS A 170 -6.66 -25.56 2.12
CA CYS A 170 -7.08 -24.87 3.33
C CYS A 170 -7.67 -23.49 3.04
N LEU A 171 -7.05 -22.71 2.14
CA LEU A 171 -7.54 -21.39 1.77
C LEU A 171 -8.90 -21.47 1.08
N ILE A 172 -9.03 -22.33 0.06
CA ILE A 172 -10.27 -22.50 -0.69
C ILE A 172 -11.36 -23.10 0.20
N GLY A 173 -11.09 -24.21 0.87
CA GLY A 173 -12.04 -24.88 1.77
C GLY A 173 -12.48 -23.98 2.92
N GLY A 174 -11.54 -23.26 3.53
CA GLY A 174 -11.82 -22.28 4.58
C GLY A 174 -12.68 -21.12 4.07
N PHE A 175 -12.43 -20.61 2.86
CA PHE A 175 -13.25 -19.57 2.25
C PHE A 175 -14.70 -20.03 2.03
N PHE A 176 -14.90 -21.24 1.50
CA PHE A 176 -16.23 -21.85 1.36
C PHE A 176 -16.93 -22.00 2.72
N TYR A 177 -16.21 -22.48 3.72
CA TYR A 177 -16.74 -22.67 5.07
C TYR A 177 -17.22 -21.35 5.70
N LEU A 178 -16.39 -20.30 5.61
CA LEU A 178 -16.68 -18.98 6.18
C LEU A 178 -17.81 -18.26 5.44
N ASN A 179 -17.90 -18.43 4.12
CA ASN A 179 -18.86 -17.73 3.26
C ASN A 179 -20.10 -18.53 2.90
N ARG A 180 -20.32 -19.70 3.51
CA ARG A 180 -21.52 -20.52 3.27
C ARG A 180 -22.83 -19.72 3.41
N ALA A 181 -23.80 -20.01 2.56
CA ALA A 181 -25.09 -19.30 2.51
C ALA A 181 -25.83 -19.37 3.86
N ASN A 182 -25.84 -20.54 4.50
CA ASN A 182 -26.56 -20.79 5.76
C ASN A 182 -25.83 -20.28 7.02
N ALA A 183 -24.71 -19.56 6.90
CA ALA A 183 -24.04 -19.00 8.07
C ALA A 183 -24.74 -17.73 8.58
N SER A 184 -24.99 -17.67 9.88
CA SER A 184 -25.63 -16.55 10.59
C SER A 184 -24.77 -15.28 10.71
N ASN A 185 -23.49 -15.36 10.35
CA ASN A 185 -22.59 -14.20 10.41
C ASN A 185 -22.97 -13.14 9.37
N SER A 186 -22.89 -11.87 9.75
CA SER A 186 -23.04 -10.75 8.82
C SER A 186 -21.94 -10.76 7.75
N ILE A 187 -22.19 -10.15 6.59
CA ILE A 187 -21.22 -10.04 5.49
C ILE A 187 -19.91 -9.40 5.96
N LYS A 188 -19.98 -8.37 6.82
CA LYS A 188 -18.79 -7.73 7.41
C LYS A 188 -17.94 -8.72 8.20
N LYS A 189 -18.59 -9.55 9.04
CA LYS A 189 -17.90 -10.56 9.84
C LYS A 189 -17.30 -11.66 8.95
N LYS A 190 -18.03 -12.13 7.94
CA LYS A 190 -17.53 -13.10 6.95
C LYS A 190 -16.30 -12.57 6.20
N SER A 191 -16.34 -11.32 5.76
CA SER A 191 -15.22 -10.65 5.09
C SER A 191 -14.00 -10.52 6.00
N TYR A 192 -14.18 -10.07 7.24
CA TYR A 192 -13.10 -9.99 8.22
C TYR A 192 -12.45 -11.36 8.50
N GLN A 193 -13.27 -12.40 8.72
CA GLN A 193 -12.78 -13.76 8.92
C GLN A 193 -12.05 -14.31 7.67
N SER A 194 -12.54 -13.98 6.47
CA SER A 194 -11.88 -14.37 5.22
C SER A 194 -10.54 -13.68 5.07
N MET A 195 -10.44 -12.40 5.44
CA MET A 195 -9.17 -11.68 5.45
C MET A 195 -8.18 -12.32 6.43
N LEU A 196 -8.63 -12.67 7.65
CA LEU A 196 -7.78 -13.38 8.63
C LEU A 196 -7.30 -14.73 8.12
N LEU A 197 -8.15 -15.48 7.41
CA LEU A 197 -7.77 -16.74 6.76
C LEU A 197 -6.67 -16.50 5.71
N VAL A 198 -6.87 -15.55 4.79
CA VAL A 198 -5.88 -15.19 3.77
C VAL A 198 -4.55 -14.81 4.41
N MET A 199 -4.57 -13.94 5.43
CA MET A 199 -3.36 -13.51 6.14
C MET A 199 -2.65 -14.68 6.82
N SER A 200 -3.40 -15.57 7.45
CA SER A 200 -2.83 -16.74 8.13
C SER A 200 -2.16 -17.69 7.14
N ILE A 201 -2.80 -17.99 6.01
CA ILE A 201 -2.22 -18.82 4.95
C ILE A 201 -1.00 -18.14 4.32
N ALA A 202 -1.07 -16.84 4.03
CA ALA A 202 0.05 -16.08 3.50
C ALA A 202 1.25 -16.09 4.45
N CYS A 203 1.04 -15.90 5.76
CA CYS A 203 2.11 -15.97 6.75
C CYS A 203 2.76 -17.36 6.82
N LEU A 204 1.96 -18.42 6.83
CA LEU A 204 2.47 -19.80 6.81
C LEU A 204 3.27 -20.09 5.55
N TYR A 205 2.79 -19.60 4.40
CA TYR A 205 3.48 -19.77 3.13
C TYR A 205 4.80 -18.99 3.07
N CYS A 206 4.79 -17.72 3.48
CA CYS A 206 6.00 -16.91 3.59
C CYS A 206 7.01 -17.55 4.56
N PHE A 207 6.55 -18.11 5.67
CA PHE A 207 7.41 -18.83 6.61
C PHE A 207 8.06 -20.06 5.97
N TRP A 208 7.28 -20.86 5.23
CA TRP A 208 7.82 -21.96 4.43
C TRP A 208 8.90 -21.48 3.45
N CYS A 209 8.59 -20.46 2.64
CA CYS A 209 9.54 -19.92 1.68
C CYS A 209 10.82 -19.41 2.36
N ALA A 210 10.68 -18.70 3.49
CA ALA A 210 11.82 -18.20 4.27
C ALA A 210 12.71 -19.34 4.79
N ILE A 211 12.13 -20.47 5.23
CA ILE A 211 12.90 -21.67 5.62
C ILE A 211 13.72 -22.19 4.43
N GLN A 212 13.11 -22.33 3.25
CA GLN A 212 13.78 -22.87 2.06
C GLN A 212 14.92 -21.96 1.57
N ILE A 213 14.73 -20.64 1.68
CA ILE A 213 15.67 -19.63 1.18
C ILE A 213 16.81 -19.36 2.16
N TYR A 214 16.49 -19.16 3.45
CA TYR A 214 17.44 -18.62 4.43
C TYR A 214 17.92 -19.65 5.46
N TRP A 215 17.15 -20.70 5.74
CA TRP A 215 17.48 -21.65 6.81
C TRP A 215 18.11 -22.94 6.29
N ILE A 216 17.60 -23.48 5.19
CA ILE A 216 18.10 -24.73 4.63
C ILE A 216 19.40 -24.48 3.86
N SER A 217 20.41 -25.33 4.11
CA SER A 217 21.71 -25.30 3.45
C SER A 217 22.03 -26.67 2.81
N PRO A 218 22.35 -26.72 1.50
CA PRO A 218 22.35 -25.60 0.56
C PRO A 218 20.93 -25.04 0.34
N ARG A 219 20.85 -23.74 0.03
CA ARG A 219 19.60 -23.04 -0.29
C ARG A 219 18.79 -23.86 -1.30
N ARG A 220 17.47 -23.92 -1.10
CA ARG A 220 16.54 -24.59 -2.02
C ARG A 220 15.56 -23.58 -2.62
N PRO A 221 15.07 -23.81 -3.85
CA PRO A 221 13.89 -23.11 -4.32
C PRO A 221 12.69 -23.39 -3.40
N ALA A 222 11.94 -22.35 -3.03
CA ALA A 222 10.76 -22.51 -2.19
C ALA A 222 9.64 -23.26 -2.91
N VAL A 223 9.36 -22.80 -4.13
CA VAL A 223 8.51 -23.41 -5.14
C VAL A 223 9.15 -23.02 -6.46
N GLY A 224 9.62 -24.01 -7.23
CA GLY A 224 10.15 -23.79 -8.57
C GLY A 224 11.15 -22.63 -8.73
N GLU A 225 10.96 -21.82 -9.77
CA GLU A 225 11.81 -20.66 -10.10
C GLU A 225 11.29 -19.36 -9.48
N GLU A 226 10.10 -19.41 -8.87
CA GLU A 226 9.30 -18.27 -8.48
C GLU A 226 9.84 -17.52 -7.24
N ALA A 227 9.77 -16.19 -7.27
CA ALA A 227 10.21 -15.30 -6.20
C ALA A 227 9.10 -15.01 -5.17
N ASP A 228 8.34 -16.04 -4.79
CA ASP A 228 7.07 -15.89 -4.06
C ASP A 228 7.19 -15.12 -2.76
N LEU A 229 8.24 -15.34 -1.98
CA LEU A 229 8.44 -14.61 -0.72
C LEU A 229 8.58 -13.11 -0.96
N GLY A 230 9.48 -12.72 -1.86
CA GLY A 230 9.71 -11.31 -2.18
C GLY A 230 8.45 -10.67 -2.75
N VAL A 231 7.78 -11.36 -3.67
CA VAL A 231 6.55 -10.87 -4.33
C VAL A 231 5.43 -10.68 -3.31
N LEU A 232 5.19 -11.63 -2.41
CA LEU A 232 4.13 -11.52 -1.40
C LEU A 232 4.39 -10.36 -0.43
N VAL A 233 5.63 -10.19 0.03
CA VAL A 233 6.01 -9.07 0.90
C VAL A 233 5.82 -7.75 0.17
N PHE A 234 6.26 -7.66 -1.09
CA PHE A 234 6.10 -6.47 -1.91
C PHE A 234 4.62 -6.11 -2.11
N LEU A 235 3.79 -7.07 -2.51
CA LEU A 235 2.36 -6.86 -2.69
C LEU A 235 1.69 -6.46 -1.37
N ALA A 236 2.06 -7.07 -0.24
CA ALA A 236 1.50 -6.71 1.06
C ALA A 236 1.76 -5.23 1.42
N ILE A 237 3.00 -4.77 1.25
CA ILE A 237 3.44 -3.42 1.69
C ILE A 237 3.08 -2.34 0.68
N TYR A 238 3.31 -2.58 -0.61
CA TYR A 238 3.24 -1.53 -1.64
C TYR A 238 1.97 -1.59 -2.47
N PHE A 239 1.20 -2.69 -2.43
CA PHE A 239 -0.06 -2.81 -3.16
C PHE A 239 -1.29 -2.84 -2.23
N PHE A 240 -1.39 -3.82 -1.33
CA PHE A 240 -2.57 -4.01 -0.49
C PHE A 240 -2.67 -3.00 0.67
N LEU A 241 -1.56 -2.71 1.34
CA LEU A 241 -1.53 -1.77 2.47
C LEU A 241 -2.01 -0.35 2.08
N PRO A 242 -1.57 0.28 0.97
CA PRO A 242 -2.10 1.58 0.55
C PRO A 242 -3.61 1.60 0.42
N TYR A 243 -4.21 0.60 -0.23
CA TYR A 243 -5.66 0.50 -0.36
C TYR A 243 -6.34 0.26 0.98
N GLY A 244 -5.75 -0.56 1.85
CA GLY A 244 -6.22 -0.75 3.22
C GLY A 244 -6.27 0.57 4.01
N LEU A 245 -5.20 1.37 3.94
CA LEU A 245 -5.11 2.69 4.58
C LEU A 245 -6.13 3.67 4.01
N CYS A 246 -6.31 3.70 2.67
CA CYS A 246 -7.36 4.49 2.03
C CYS A 246 -8.76 4.08 2.51
N ILE A 247 -9.06 2.79 2.60
CA ILE A 247 -10.33 2.27 3.10
C ILE A 247 -10.55 2.66 4.57
N MET A 248 -9.52 2.55 5.41
CA MET A 248 -9.58 2.97 6.81
C MET A 248 -9.78 4.48 6.98
N SER A 249 -9.32 5.27 6.01
CA SER A 249 -9.50 6.73 6.03
C SER A 249 -10.90 7.18 5.61
N MET A 250 -11.73 6.33 4.99
CA MET A 250 -13.05 6.70 4.51
C MET A 250 -13.95 7.25 5.62
N SER A 251 -14.77 8.26 5.30
CA SER A 251 -15.82 8.72 6.21
C SER A 251 -16.76 7.56 6.62
N PRO A 252 -17.33 7.59 7.84
CA PRO A 252 -18.32 6.59 8.23
C PRO A 252 -19.52 6.61 7.27
N LYS A 253 -20.31 5.53 7.26
CA LYS A 253 -21.63 5.60 6.63
C LYS A 253 -22.48 6.52 7.49
N ASP A 254 -23.14 7.49 6.90
CA ASP A 254 -24.20 8.21 7.59
C ASP A 254 -25.23 7.19 8.09
N HIS A 255 -25.69 7.36 9.33
CA HIS A 255 -26.90 6.67 9.75
C HIS A 255 -28.01 7.18 8.84
N ASP A 256 -28.61 6.29 8.05
CA ASP A 256 -29.73 6.61 7.17
C ASP A 256 -30.78 7.37 8.00
N PRO A 257 -31.02 8.66 7.76
CA PRO A 257 -31.98 9.43 8.54
C PRO A 257 -33.41 8.90 8.36
N ASN A 258 -33.66 8.03 7.36
CA ASN A 258 -34.94 7.36 7.17
C ASN A 258 -35.16 6.17 8.12
N LEU A 259 -34.14 5.74 8.88
CA LEU A 259 -34.32 4.82 10.00
C LEU A 259 -34.81 5.63 11.21
N ILE A 260 -36.07 6.07 11.16
CA ILE A 260 -36.80 6.43 12.38
C ILE A 260 -36.81 5.16 13.24
N PRO A 261 -36.24 5.17 14.46
CA PRO A 261 -36.42 4.05 15.37
C PRO A 261 -37.92 3.93 15.66
N LEU A 262 -38.51 2.80 15.28
CA LEU A 262 -39.85 2.39 15.72
C LEU A 262 -39.86 2.19 17.24
#